data_AF-A0A1C4WWM7-F1
#
_entry.id   AF-A0A1C4WWM7-F1
#
_cell.length_a   1.000
_cell.length_b   1.000
_cell.length_c   1.000
_cell.angle_alpha   90.00
_cell.angle_beta   90.00
_cell.angle_gamma   90.00
#
_symmetry.space_group_name_H-M   'P 1'
#
loop_
_entity.id
_entity.type
_entity.pdbx_description
1 polymer ?
#
loop_
_entity_poly.entity_id
_entity_poly.type
_entity_poly.pdbx_seq_one_letter_code
_entity_poly.pdbx_strand_id
1 'polypeptide(L)'
;MSEALRFEILGPQRAWYADRPLDLGPGKQRAVLAVLLLAAGRPVPTGQIVDAVWPEEPPANGPNVVQKYVAGLRRVLEPDRSPRTPAQVLTLTDAGYLLRVAPDAVDAVRFEREVRRARQGLAAGRTEDALAEVTAALERWQGEPFSGFAGPYFDAARHRLVELRAVALETRTELELASGRHGELVGRLVELVAEFPVRERLRHQLMLALHRSGRQAEALAAYRDFADLLREEYGIEPGEALQDLHQRILRADPALLPPAPAAPAPEAVPAPRAGGSGGTSPPDGSPAVEGVAVRPAPVPAPDVAGPPSAPSPPPQASIPHALLVPLNPTPEAPARRSPRWVRVTATVVGAAVALLTFGALTWAVVLGYALWRRSWRLALAGLAYFLLVLSFFVLAVSAPENEEPGALESLYFILALGICWLLGAAHVLLLNPTVWAAVGGLFWSGRQRTDEQRRLRREQARYLLHHYPAARAELRIGRPDLPRGYDDGGLVDVNAVPDPVLAALPGLTAEQCRQIAVDRWLRGPYGSLEELAGRCHLPPATAELLRDVLLFLPPAPQAARPS
;
A
#
# COMPACT_ATOMS: atom_id res chain seq x y z
N MET A 1 -4.15 -22.83 29.41
CA MET A 1 -3.35 -23.33 28.27
C MET A 1 -3.11 -22.29 27.19
N SER A 2 -4.02 -21.32 26.97
CA SER A 2 -3.80 -20.18 26.05
C SER A 2 -2.79 -19.14 26.55
N GLU A 3 -2.49 -19.08 27.84
CA GLU A 3 -1.49 -18.16 28.42
C GLU A 3 -0.05 -18.46 27.97
N ALA A 4 0.21 -19.66 27.45
CA ALA A 4 1.52 -20.00 26.90
C ALA A 4 1.70 -19.54 25.44
N LEU A 5 0.63 -19.22 24.71
CA LEU A 5 0.77 -18.86 23.30
C LEU A 5 1.02 -17.35 23.14
N ARG A 6 2.02 -17.01 22.31
CA ARG A 6 2.29 -15.63 21.87
C ARG A 6 2.39 -15.59 20.36
N PHE A 7 1.80 -14.58 19.74
CA PHE A 7 1.81 -14.34 18.30
C PHE A 7 2.29 -12.93 18.02
N GLU A 8 3.20 -12.83 17.05
CA GLU A 8 3.73 -11.57 16.56
C GLU A 8 3.33 -11.41 15.09
N ILE A 9 2.66 -10.30 14.77
CA ILE A 9 2.18 -9.93 13.43
C ILE A 9 2.47 -8.45 13.09
N LEU A 10 3.01 -7.65 14.02
CA LEU A 10 3.53 -6.30 13.77
C LEU A 10 4.93 -6.35 13.13
N GLY A 11 5.07 -7.20 12.11
CA GLY A 11 6.32 -7.57 11.45
C GLY A 11 6.15 -8.91 10.73
N PRO A 12 7.23 -9.70 10.57
CA PRO A 12 7.13 -11.08 10.12
C PRO A 12 6.28 -11.92 11.08
N GLN A 13 5.38 -12.77 10.55
CA GLN A 13 4.55 -13.62 11.40
C GLN A 13 5.39 -14.64 12.17
N ARG A 14 5.26 -14.63 13.49
CA ARG A 14 5.92 -15.59 14.39
C ARG A 14 4.95 -16.04 15.48
N ALA A 15 5.20 -17.22 16.04
CA ALA A 15 4.44 -17.75 17.15
C ALA A 15 5.36 -18.49 18.14
N TRP A 16 5.00 -18.45 19.42
CA TRP A 16 5.66 -19.15 20.50
C TRP A 16 4.65 -19.92 21.33
N TYR A 17 5.11 -21.03 21.91
CA TYR A 17 4.43 -21.74 22.97
C TYR A 17 5.38 -21.82 24.18
N ALA A 18 4.98 -21.16 25.28
CA ALA A 18 5.88 -20.67 26.32
C ALA A 18 7.02 -19.89 25.66
N ASP A 19 8.27 -20.30 25.86
CA ASP A 19 9.45 -19.66 25.27
C ASP A 19 9.97 -20.35 24.01
N ARG A 20 9.26 -21.39 23.52
CA ARG A 20 9.68 -22.15 22.34
C ARG A 20 9.07 -21.57 21.07
N PRO A 21 9.86 -21.22 20.05
CA PRO A 21 9.33 -20.80 18.75
C PRO A 21 8.61 -21.97 18.07
N LEU A 22 7.48 -21.68 17.43
CA LEU A 22 6.68 -22.66 16.70
C LEU A 22 6.95 -22.53 15.19
N ASP A 23 7.19 -23.67 14.53
CA ASP A 23 7.19 -23.74 13.07
C ASP A 23 5.74 -23.79 12.55
N LEU A 24 5.25 -22.63 12.09
CA LEU A 24 3.91 -22.45 11.55
C LEU A 24 3.71 -23.13 10.19
N GLY A 25 4.77 -23.70 9.60
CA GLY A 25 4.71 -24.47 8.37
C GLY A 25 4.62 -23.59 7.11
N PRO A 26 4.03 -24.12 6.02
CA PRO A 26 4.10 -23.49 4.70
C PRO A 26 3.29 -22.18 4.60
N GLY A 27 3.63 -21.34 3.62
CA GLY A 27 3.09 -19.99 3.46
C GLY A 27 1.55 -19.89 3.48
N LYS A 28 0.83 -20.81 2.83
CA LYS A 28 -0.65 -20.82 2.86
C LYS A 28 -1.22 -21.23 4.23
N GLN A 29 -0.55 -22.12 4.96
CA GLN A 29 -0.93 -22.46 6.34
C GLN A 29 -0.77 -21.25 7.28
N ARG A 30 0.37 -20.56 7.14
CA ARG A 30 0.67 -19.29 7.81
C ARG A 30 -0.36 -18.20 7.50
N ALA A 31 -0.77 -18.08 6.24
CA ALA A 31 -1.79 -17.13 5.80
C ALA A 31 -3.16 -17.43 6.44
N VAL A 32 -3.58 -18.69 6.51
CA VAL A 32 -4.80 -19.08 7.24
C VAL A 32 -4.73 -18.64 8.71
N LEU A 33 -3.60 -18.87 9.39
CA LEU A 33 -3.43 -18.40 10.76
C LEU A 33 -3.46 -16.86 10.85
N ALA A 34 -2.85 -16.15 9.90
CA ALA A 34 -2.84 -14.68 9.88
C ALA A 34 -4.25 -14.09 9.77
N VAL A 35 -5.11 -14.68 8.94
CA VAL A 35 -6.55 -14.32 8.85
C VAL A 35 -7.24 -14.52 10.20
N LEU A 36 -6.99 -15.65 10.86
CA LEU A 36 -7.58 -15.96 12.15
C LEU A 36 -7.06 -15.06 13.29
N LEU A 37 -5.80 -14.62 13.23
CA LEU A 37 -5.22 -13.68 14.20
C LEU A 37 -5.83 -12.29 14.09
N LEU A 38 -6.15 -11.82 12.88
CA LEU A 38 -6.87 -10.56 12.66
C LEU A 38 -8.28 -10.56 13.25
N ALA A 39 -8.87 -11.75 13.38
CA ALA A 39 -10.15 -11.99 14.00
C ALA A 39 -10.02 -12.74 15.33
N ALA A 40 -8.90 -12.60 16.07
CA ALA A 40 -8.70 -13.32 17.33
C ALA A 40 -9.90 -13.15 18.28
N GLY A 41 -10.41 -14.28 18.80
CA GLY A 41 -11.61 -14.31 19.65
C GLY A 41 -12.94 -14.21 18.90
N ARG A 42 -12.95 -14.09 17.56
CA ARG A 42 -14.16 -14.07 16.72
C ARG A 42 -14.12 -15.19 15.66
N PRO A 43 -15.28 -15.81 15.34
CA PRO A 43 -15.33 -16.82 14.30
C PRO A 43 -15.15 -16.20 12.90
N VAL A 44 -14.44 -16.91 12.03
CA VAL A 44 -14.21 -16.54 10.62
C VAL A 44 -14.83 -17.62 9.72
N PRO A 45 -15.78 -17.27 8.85
CA PRO A 45 -16.36 -18.20 7.88
C PRO A 45 -15.31 -18.80 6.95
N THR A 46 -15.45 -20.08 6.61
CA THR A 46 -14.49 -20.77 5.73
C THR A 46 -14.34 -20.09 4.37
N GLY A 47 -15.43 -19.57 3.80
CA GLY A 47 -15.38 -18.80 2.54
C GLY A 47 -14.47 -17.57 2.63
N GLN A 48 -14.60 -16.79 3.71
CA GLN A 48 -13.75 -15.62 3.94
C GLN A 48 -12.26 -16.00 4.08
N ILE A 49 -11.96 -17.15 4.70
CA ILE A 49 -10.58 -17.67 4.76
C ILE A 49 -10.08 -18.02 3.36
N VAL A 50 -10.92 -18.64 2.53
CA VAL A 50 -10.57 -18.96 1.14
C VAL A 50 -10.28 -17.67 0.36
N ASP A 51 -11.19 -16.70 0.40
CA ASP A 51 -11.05 -15.44 -0.35
C ASP A 51 -9.82 -14.64 0.08
N ALA A 52 -9.51 -14.61 1.38
CA ALA A 52 -8.35 -13.90 1.90
C ALA A 52 -7.02 -14.59 1.54
N VAL A 53 -6.99 -15.92 1.49
CA VAL A 53 -5.76 -16.70 1.25
C VAL A 53 -5.53 -16.95 -0.25
N TRP A 54 -6.58 -16.96 -1.06
CA TRP A 54 -6.55 -17.15 -2.51
C TRP A 54 -7.43 -16.11 -3.24
N PRO A 55 -7.00 -14.83 -3.29
CA PRO A 55 -7.83 -13.76 -3.85
C PRO A 55 -8.07 -13.86 -5.36
N GLU A 56 -7.20 -14.56 -6.10
CA GLU A 56 -7.28 -14.66 -7.57
C GLU A 56 -7.73 -16.06 -8.02
N GLU A 57 -7.05 -17.10 -7.55
CA GLU A 57 -7.30 -18.50 -7.93
C GLU A 57 -7.68 -19.35 -6.71
N PRO A 58 -8.95 -19.28 -6.26
CA PRO A 58 -9.42 -20.13 -5.18
C PRO A 58 -9.45 -21.59 -5.65
N PRO A 59 -8.97 -22.54 -4.83
CA PRO A 59 -9.04 -23.95 -5.17
C PRO A 59 -10.49 -24.42 -5.26
N ALA A 60 -10.79 -25.27 -6.24
CA ALA A 60 -12.14 -25.82 -6.47
C ALA A 60 -12.75 -26.49 -5.22
N ASN A 61 -11.90 -26.96 -4.29
CA ASN A 61 -12.30 -27.50 -3.00
C ASN A 61 -11.72 -26.72 -1.81
N GLY A 62 -11.89 -25.39 -1.82
CA GLY A 62 -11.43 -24.47 -0.78
C GLY A 62 -11.73 -24.91 0.65
N PRO A 63 -12.96 -25.32 1.00
CA PRO A 63 -13.28 -25.77 2.34
C PRO A 63 -12.40 -26.93 2.84
N ASN A 64 -12.16 -27.94 2.00
CA ASN A 64 -11.31 -29.08 2.38
C ASN A 64 -9.83 -28.69 2.48
N VAL A 65 -9.37 -27.76 1.64
CA VAL A 65 -8.00 -27.24 1.71
C VAL A 65 -7.80 -26.44 3.02
N VAL A 66 -8.76 -25.60 3.41
CA VAL A 66 -8.72 -24.88 4.70
C VAL A 66 -8.71 -25.88 5.86
N GLN A 67 -9.55 -26.91 5.84
CA GLN A 67 -9.55 -27.97 6.87
C GLN A 67 -8.17 -28.62 7.02
N LYS A 68 -7.47 -28.91 5.92
CA LYS A 68 -6.11 -29.47 5.95
C LYS A 68 -5.12 -28.55 6.64
N TYR A 69 -5.13 -27.25 6.34
CA TYR A 69 -4.25 -26.29 7.00
C TYR A 69 -4.61 -26.07 8.47
N VAL A 70 -5.90 -26.03 8.80
CA VAL A 70 -6.37 -25.97 10.20
C VAL A 70 -5.90 -27.20 10.98
N ALA A 71 -5.96 -28.40 10.38
CA ALA A 71 -5.45 -29.61 11.02
C ALA A 71 -3.92 -29.54 11.27
N GLY A 72 -3.16 -28.95 10.34
CA GLY A 72 -1.74 -28.65 10.53
C GLY A 72 -1.49 -27.68 11.68
N LEU A 73 -2.19 -26.55 11.68
CA LEU A 73 -2.11 -25.53 12.73
C LEU A 73 -2.46 -26.08 14.11
N ARG A 74 -3.50 -26.92 14.23
CA ARG A 74 -3.86 -27.56 15.51
C ARG A 74 -2.73 -28.42 16.10
N ARG A 75 -1.93 -29.08 15.25
CA ARG A 75 -0.77 -29.85 15.72
C ARG A 75 0.37 -28.95 16.21
N VAL A 76 0.57 -27.81 15.54
CA VAL A 76 1.63 -26.85 15.87
C VAL A 76 1.30 -26.02 17.12
N LEU A 77 0.07 -25.54 17.23
CA LEU A 77 -0.36 -24.64 18.31
C LEU A 77 -0.65 -25.38 19.63
N GLU A 78 -0.93 -26.69 19.56
CA GLU A 78 -1.19 -27.53 20.73
C GLU A 78 -0.24 -28.74 20.72
N PRO A 79 1.08 -28.55 20.89
CA PRO A 79 2.08 -29.62 20.74
C PRO A 79 1.94 -30.72 21.80
N ASP A 80 1.49 -30.36 23.00
CA ASP A 80 1.33 -31.29 24.13
C ASP A 80 -0.05 -31.99 24.12
N ARG A 81 -0.87 -31.77 23.09
CA ARG A 81 -2.23 -32.32 23.00
C ARG A 81 -2.18 -33.83 22.76
N SER A 82 -2.81 -34.59 23.65
CA SER A 82 -2.94 -36.03 23.47
C SER A 82 -3.68 -36.40 22.18
N PRO A 83 -3.24 -37.44 21.45
CA PRO A 83 -3.95 -37.93 20.27
C PRO A 83 -5.43 -38.18 20.56
N ARG A 84 -6.31 -37.85 19.61
CA ARG A 84 -7.79 -38.00 19.69
C ARG A 84 -8.53 -37.05 20.65
N THR A 85 -7.85 -36.08 21.25
CA THR A 85 -8.50 -35.01 22.04
C THR A 85 -8.93 -33.84 21.12
N PRO A 86 -10.11 -33.24 21.30
CA PRO A 86 -10.51 -32.05 20.53
C PRO A 86 -9.52 -30.89 20.75
N ALA A 87 -9.25 -30.13 19.68
CA ALA A 87 -8.42 -28.92 19.77
C ALA A 87 -9.17 -27.82 20.53
N GLN A 88 -8.50 -27.13 21.43
CA GLN A 88 -9.10 -26.07 22.26
C GLN A 88 -8.78 -24.66 21.75
N VAL A 89 -7.62 -24.47 21.14
CA VAL A 89 -7.13 -23.17 20.65
C VAL A 89 -7.79 -22.81 19.34
N LEU A 90 -7.86 -23.75 18.39
CA LEU A 90 -8.48 -23.53 17.08
C LEU A 90 -9.71 -24.42 16.92
N THR A 91 -10.88 -23.87 17.23
CA THR A 91 -12.17 -24.57 17.25
C THR A 91 -12.98 -24.31 15.99
N LEU A 92 -13.85 -25.24 15.62
CA LEU A 92 -14.88 -25.03 14.59
C LEU A 92 -16.20 -24.73 15.30
N THR A 93 -16.89 -23.70 14.83
CA THR A 93 -18.22 -23.28 15.32
C THR A 93 -19.18 -23.22 14.14
N ASP A 94 -20.47 -23.04 14.40
CA ASP A 94 -21.49 -22.87 13.35
C ASP A 94 -21.22 -21.65 12.46
N ALA A 95 -20.51 -20.64 12.99
CA ALA A 95 -20.12 -19.43 12.27
C ALA A 95 -18.74 -19.53 11.57
N GLY A 96 -18.06 -20.67 11.66
CA GLY A 96 -16.74 -20.91 11.07
C GLY A 96 -15.64 -21.17 12.10
N TYR A 97 -14.39 -20.91 11.72
CA TYR A 97 -13.22 -21.21 12.55
C TYR A 97 -12.95 -20.09 13.56
N LEU A 98 -12.75 -20.46 14.81
CA LEU A 98 -12.50 -19.54 15.92
C LEU A 98 -11.15 -19.85 16.58
N LEU A 99 -10.27 -18.85 16.58
CA LEU A 99 -9.02 -18.85 17.33
C LEU A 99 -9.25 -18.29 18.74
N ARG A 100 -9.21 -19.17 19.75
CA ARG A 100 -9.40 -18.89 21.17
C ARG A 100 -8.05 -18.61 21.84
N VAL A 101 -7.65 -17.35 21.81
CA VAL A 101 -6.43 -16.86 22.46
C VAL A 101 -6.77 -15.66 23.33
N ALA A 102 -5.96 -15.42 24.37
CA ALA A 102 -6.10 -14.21 25.15
C ALA A 102 -5.84 -12.98 24.25
N PRO A 103 -6.55 -11.85 24.41
CA PRO A 103 -6.30 -10.66 23.60
C PRO A 103 -4.84 -10.21 23.63
N ASP A 104 -4.16 -10.37 24.78
CA ASP A 104 -2.76 -9.97 24.96
C ASP A 104 -1.75 -10.98 24.39
N ALA A 105 -2.20 -12.14 23.92
CA ALA A 105 -1.37 -13.11 23.22
C ALA A 105 -1.02 -12.66 21.79
N VAL A 106 -1.78 -11.73 21.21
CA VAL A 106 -1.55 -11.19 19.86
C VAL A 106 -1.03 -9.77 20.00
N ASP A 107 0.20 -9.53 19.56
CA ASP A 107 0.88 -8.22 19.66
C ASP A 107 0.06 -7.05 19.09
N ALA A 108 -0.63 -7.22 17.97
CA ALA A 108 -1.46 -6.18 17.36
C ALA A 108 -2.69 -5.83 18.21
N VAL A 109 -3.34 -6.82 18.82
CA VAL A 109 -4.51 -6.60 19.70
C VAL A 109 -4.05 -5.95 21.00
N ARG A 110 -2.92 -6.40 21.54
CA ARG A 110 -2.27 -5.77 22.70
C ARG A 110 -1.91 -4.31 22.42
N PHE A 111 -1.28 -4.04 21.28
CA PHE A 111 -0.91 -2.69 20.84
C PHE A 111 -2.14 -1.77 20.75
N GLU A 112 -3.24 -2.21 20.14
CA GLU A 112 -4.48 -1.42 20.08
C GLU A 112 -5.02 -1.04 21.46
N ARG A 113 -4.95 -1.97 22.43
CA ARG A 113 -5.38 -1.71 23.82
C ARG A 113 -4.45 -0.75 24.53
N GLU A 114 -3.14 -0.90 24.38
CA GLU A 114 -2.13 -0.01 24.99
C GLU A 114 -2.24 1.41 24.44
N VAL A 115 -2.42 1.58 23.13
CA VAL A 115 -2.66 2.91 22.52
C VAL A 115 -3.94 3.55 23.07
N ARG A 116 -5.01 2.78 23.23
CA ARG A 116 -6.27 3.28 23.83
C ARG A 116 -6.05 3.74 25.28
N ARG A 117 -5.31 2.97 26.09
CA ARG A 117 -5.00 3.31 27.48
C ARG A 117 -4.12 4.56 27.58
N ALA A 118 -3.10 4.68 26.74
CA ALA A 118 -2.25 5.87 26.71
C ALA A 118 -3.05 7.14 26.39
N ARG A 119 -3.98 7.07 25.42
CA ARG A 119 -4.89 8.20 25.11
C ARG A 119 -5.80 8.57 26.28
N GLN A 120 -6.30 7.58 27.03
CA GLN A 120 -7.07 7.82 28.25
C GLN A 120 -6.20 8.40 29.38
N GLY A 121 -4.94 7.96 29.48
CA GLY A 121 -3.95 8.49 30.42
C GLY A 121 -3.63 9.97 30.16
N LEU A 122 -3.44 10.34 28.89
CA LEU A 122 -3.29 11.73 28.45
C LEU A 122 -4.49 12.59 28.88
N ALA A 123 -5.71 12.15 28.59
CA ALA A 123 -6.93 12.88 28.97
C ALA A 123 -7.10 13.02 30.50
N ALA A 124 -6.54 12.08 31.26
CA ALA A 124 -6.56 12.08 32.73
C ALA A 124 -5.34 12.78 33.37
N GLY A 125 -4.45 13.38 32.57
CA GLY A 125 -3.24 14.05 33.07
C GLY A 125 -2.15 13.11 33.62
N ARG A 126 -2.25 11.80 33.37
CA ARG A 126 -1.23 10.79 33.77
C ARG A 126 -0.12 10.70 32.72
N THR A 127 0.55 11.82 32.48
CA THR A 127 1.44 12.01 31.32
C THR A 127 2.61 11.00 31.29
N GLU A 128 3.35 10.84 32.38
CA GLU A 128 4.54 9.98 32.39
C GLU A 128 4.18 8.48 32.28
N ASP A 129 3.13 8.02 32.97
CA ASP A 129 2.64 6.64 32.86
C ASP A 129 2.16 6.34 31.43
N ALA A 130 1.37 7.25 30.85
CA ALA A 130 0.88 7.11 29.49
C ALA A 130 2.03 7.11 28.46
N LEU A 131 3.07 7.91 28.70
CA LEU A 131 4.25 8.00 27.85
C LEU A 131 5.05 6.68 27.88
N ALA A 132 5.23 6.11 29.07
CA ALA A 132 5.88 4.80 29.23
C ALA A 132 5.08 3.69 28.53
N GLU A 133 3.76 3.66 28.72
CA GLU A 133 2.87 2.67 28.09
C GLU A 133 2.93 2.74 26.55
N VAL A 134 2.78 3.92 25.95
CA VAL A 134 2.78 4.06 24.49
C VAL A 134 4.17 3.80 23.88
N THR A 135 5.24 4.14 24.62
CA THR A 135 6.61 3.85 24.17
C THR A 135 6.85 2.35 24.12
N ALA A 136 6.52 1.62 25.19
CA ALA A 136 6.63 0.17 25.23
C ALA A 136 5.72 -0.51 24.18
N ALA A 137 4.59 0.09 23.82
CA ALA A 137 3.71 -0.39 22.76
C ALA A 137 4.37 -0.27 21.38
N LEU A 138 4.99 0.88 21.09
CA LEU A 138 5.66 1.15 19.82
C LEU A 138 6.88 0.24 19.59
N GLU A 139 7.59 -0.17 20.65
CA GLU A 139 8.73 -1.10 20.57
C GLU A 139 8.35 -2.52 20.09
N ARG A 140 7.07 -2.88 20.10
CA ARG A 140 6.58 -4.17 19.58
C ARG A 140 6.65 -4.28 18.05
N TRP A 141 6.74 -3.14 17.37
CA TRP A 141 6.84 -3.09 15.93
C TRP A 141 8.21 -3.55 15.45
N GLN A 142 8.25 -4.63 14.69
CA GLN A 142 9.47 -5.21 14.11
C GLN A 142 9.56 -4.99 12.59
N GLY A 143 8.71 -4.12 12.05
CA GLY A 143 8.68 -3.75 10.64
C GLY A 143 7.25 -3.70 10.09
N GLU A 144 7.11 -4.00 8.81
CA GLU A 144 5.83 -4.00 8.11
C GLU A 144 4.91 -5.12 8.65
N PRO A 145 3.69 -4.81 9.14
CA PRO A 145 2.77 -5.81 9.66
C PRO A 145 2.45 -6.89 8.63
N PHE A 146 2.39 -8.16 8.98
CA PHE A 146 2.18 -9.26 8.01
C PHE A 146 3.21 -9.24 6.87
N SER A 147 4.49 -9.01 7.19
CA SER A 147 5.55 -9.10 6.19
C SER A 147 5.57 -10.51 5.57
N GLY A 148 5.58 -10.56 4.23
CA GLY A 148 5.53 -11.82 3.47
C GLY A 148 4.12 -12.31 3.09
N PHE A 149 3.07 -11.55 3.41
CA PHE A 149 1.71 -11.79 2.90
C PHE A 149 1.27 -10.64 1.98
N ALA A 150 0.58 -10.98 0.90
CA ALA A 150 0.08 -10.05 -0.10
C ALA A 150 -1.39 -10.34 -0.41
N GLY A 151 -2.09 -9.34 -0.93
CA GLY A 151 -3.47 -9.42 -1.37
C GLY A 151 -4.39 -8.49 -0.58
N PRO A 152 -5.57 -8.15 -1.14
CA PRO A 152 -6.39 -7.04 -0.65
C PRO A 152 -6.75 -7.12 0.83
N TYR A 153 -6.97 -8.34 1.34
CA TYR A 153 -7.29 -8.57 2.75
C TYR A 153 -6.12 -8.18 3.69
N PHE A 154 -4.90 -8.59 3.36
CA PHE A 154 -3.72 -8.26 4.16
C PHE A 154 -3.29 -6.81 3.97
N ASP A 155 -3.49 -6.24 2.78
CA ASP A 155 -3.19 -4.84 2.51
C ASP A 155 -4.10 -3.91 3.31
N ALA A 156 -5.41 -4.20 3.36
CA ALA A 156 -6.35 -3.46 4.21
C ALA A 156 -5.99 -3.56 5.71
N ALA A 157 -5.61 -4.75 6.18
CA ALA A 157 -5.19 -4.95 7.56
C ALA A 157 -3.89 -4.19 7.88
N ARG A 158 -2.93 -4.21 6.96
CA ARG A 158 -1.67 -3.48 7.06
C ARG A 158 -1.90 -1.98 7.12
N HIS A 159 -2.74 -1.43 6.25
CA HIS A 159 -3.15 -0.02 6.30
C HIS A 159 -3.76 0.33 7.65
N ARG A 160 -4.75 -0.44 8.13
CA ARG A 160 -5.35 -0.20 9.45
C ARG A 160 -4.32 -0.18 10.58
N LEU A 161 -3.35 -1.09 10.58
CA LEU A 161 -2.33 -1.16 11.62
C LEU A 161 -1.35 0.01 11.52
N VAL A 162 -0.91 0.39 10.32
CA VAL A 162 -0.04 1.56 10.10
C VAL A 162 -0.74 2.84 10.55
N GLU A 163 -2.03 2.98 10.27
CA GLU A 163 -2.85 4.09 10.76
C GLU A 163 -2.89 4.14 12.30
N LEU A 164 -3.05 2.98 12.95
CA LEU A 164 -3.01 2.87 14.40
C LEU A 164 -1.61 3.21 14.97
N ARG A 165 -0.52 2.84 14.26
CA ARG A 165 0.85 3.23 14.63
C ARG A 165 1.02 4.73 14.59
N ALA A 166 0.53 5.38 13.54
CA ALA A 166 0.61 6.82 13.43
C ALA A 166 -0.15 7.53 14.56
N VAL A 167 -1.34 7.04 14.94
CA VAL A 167 -2.08 7.53 16.13
C VAL A 167 -1.26 7.34 17.42
N ALA A 168 -0.57 6.22 17.58
CA ALA A 168 0.29 5.98 18.74
C ALA A 168 1.49 6.95 18.76
N LEU A 169 2.10 7.20 17.61
CA LEU A 169 3.19 8.15 17.46
C LEU A 169 2.73 9.59 17.78
N GLU A 170 1.57 10.02 17.26
CA GLU A 170 0.94 11.29 17.60
C GLU A 170 0.65 11.41 19.10
N THR A 171 0.18 10.33 19.73
CA THR A 171 -0.10 10.31 21.18
C THR A 171 1.20 10.45 21.98
N ARG A 172 2.26 9.74 21.57
CA ARG A 172 3.58 9.84 22.21
C ARG A 172 4.13 11.26 22.12
N THR A 173 4.14 11.85 20.93
CA THR A 173 4.67 13.20 20.72
C THR A 173 3.85 14.27 21.47
N GLU A 174 2.54 14.08 21.60
CA GLU A 174 1.70 14.95 22.43
C GLU A 174 2.05 14.87 23.92
N LEU A 175 2.26 13.66 24.44
CA LEU A 175 2.71 13.44 25.81
C LEU A 175 4.11 14.05 26.04
N GLU A 176 5.04 13.88 25.10
CA GLU A 176 6.38 14.48 25.15
C GLU A 176 6.32 16.03 25.15
N LEU A 177 5.43 16.62 24.35
CA LEU A 177 5.18 18.07 24.34
C LEU A 177 4.55 18.57 25.65
N ALA A 178 3.66 17.78 26.25
CA ALA A 178 3.05 18.10 27.54
C ALA A 178 4.08 18.06 28.69
N SER A 179 5.05 17.14 28.63
CA SER A 179 6.18 17.06 29.56
C SER A 179 7.30 18.09 29.28
N GLY A 180 7.10 19.03 28.35
CA GLY A 180 8.08 20.08 28.05
C GLY A 180 9.31 19.64 27.24
N ARG A 181 9.31 18.43 26.67
CA ARG A 181 10.47 17.86 25.94
C ARG A 181 10.54 18.32 24.47
N HIS A 182 10.22 19.59 24.19
CA HIS A 182 10.01 20.08 22.83
C HIS A 182 11.31 20.17 21.99
N GLY A 183 12.45 20.52 22.60
CA GLY A 183 13.72 20.69 21.88
C GLY A 183 14.28 19.38 21.31
N GLU A 184 14.20 18.29 22.08
CA GLU A 184 14.64 16.95 21.67
C GLU A 184 13.68 16.31 20.65
N LEU A 185 12.44 16.81 20.57
CA LEU A 185 11.37 16.23 19.78
C LEU A 185 11.37 16.70 18.32
N VAL A 186 11.95 17.86 18.01
CA VAL A 186 11.89 18.45 16.66
C VAL A 186 12.40 17.47 15.61
N GLY A 187 13.60 16.90 15.79
CA GLY A 187 14.17 15.94 14.86
C GLY A 187 13.22 14.78 14.60
N ARG A 188 12.75 14.12 15.65
CA ARG A 188 11.77 13.02 15.53
C ARG A 188 10.48 13.43 14.82
N LEU A 189 9.94 14.62 15.11
CA LEU A 189 8.74 15.12 14.43
C LEU A 189 8.99 15.38 12.93
N VAL A 190 10.18 15.84 12.56
CA VAL A 190 10.60 15.98 11.16
C VAL A 190 10.61 14.62 10.46
N GLU A 191 11.14 13.56 11.09
CA GLU A 191 11.10 12.20 10.54
C GLU A 191 9.66 11.70 10.36
N LEU A 192 8.83 11.87 11.39
CA LEU A 192 7.43 11.42 11.38
C LEU A 192 6.60 12.13 10.32
N VAL A 193 6.86 13.41 10.11
CA VAL A 193 6.22 14.20 9.06
C VAL A 193 6.65 13.76 7.67
N ALA A 194 7.89 13.31 7.47
CA ALA A 194 8.32 12.71 6.21
C ALA A 194 7.69 11.32 5.99
N GLU A 195 7.51 10.53 7.05
CA GLU A 195 6.86 9.22 6.99
C GLU A 195 5.34 9.35 6.73
N PHE A 196 4.70 10.37 7.30
CA PHE A 196 3.26 10.61 7.21
C PHE A 196 2.96 12.06 6.72
N PRO A 197 3.20 12.36 5.43
CA PRO A 197 3.25 13.73 4.91
C PRO A 197 1.94 14.50 5.04
N VAL A 198 0.80 13.80 4.93
CA VAL A 198 -0.56 14.37 4.95
C VAL A 198 -1.21 14.39 6.34
N ARG A 199 -0.48 13.99 7.40
CA ARG A 199 -1.02 14.00 8.77
C ARG A 199 -0.86 15.36 9.43
N GLU A 200 -1.93 16.15 9.38
CA GLU A 200 -1.96 17.50 9.94
C GLU A 200 -1.59 17.56 11.43
N ARG A 201 -1.93 16.53 12.22
CA ARG A 201 -1.64 16.54 13.65
C ARG A 201 -0.14 16.47 13.95
N LEU A 202 0.62 15.70 13.16
CA LEU A 202 2.09 15.67 13.26
C LEU A 202 2.69 17.01 12.82
N ARG A 203 2.13 17.64 11.77
CA ARG A 203 2.50 18.99 11.33
C ARG A 203 2.25 20.04 12.43
N HIS A 204 1.09 19.99 13.07
CA HIS A 204 0.73 20.86 14.18
C HIS A 204 1.73 20.71 15.34
N GLN A 205 2.05 19.47 15.73
CA GLN A 205 3.01 19.18 16.78
C GLN A 205 4.43 19.67 16.41
N LEU A 206 4.85 19.51 15.16
CA LEU A 206 6.13 20.03 14.65
C LEU A 206 6.18 21.56 14.75
N MET A 207 5.15 22.26 14.26
CA MET A 207 5.06 23.72 14.36
C MET A 207 5.12 24.20 15.80
N LEU A 208 4.40 23.54 16.71
CA LEU A 208 4.41 23.87 18.14
C LEU A 208 5.79 23.62 18.78
N ALA A 209 6.43 22.49 18.47
CA ALA A 209 7.76 22.15 18.98
C ALA A 209 8.83 23.16 18.50
N LEU A 210 8.81 23.52 17.22
CA LEU A 210 9.69 24.53 16.62
C LEU A 210 9.49 25.89 17.28
N HIS A 211 8.24 26.33 17.43
CA HIS A 211 7.93 27.60 18.08
C HIS A 211 8.41 27.64 19.54
N ARG A 212 8.10 26.61 20.34
CA ARG A 212 8.55 26.50 21.75
C ARG A 212 10.08 26.42 21.89
N SER A 213 10.78 26.02 20.83
CA SER A 213 12.24 25.97 20.77
C SER A 213 12.87 27.27 20.21
N GLY A 214 12.09 28.35 20.07
CA GLY A 214 12.56 29.64 19.57
C GLY A 214 12.75 29.70 18.05
N ARG A 215 12.34 28.68 17.30
CA ARG A 215 12.52 28.55 15.85
C ARG A 215 11.25 28.93 15.09
N GLN A 216 10.76 30.14 15.36
CA GLN A 216 9.49 30.65 14.80
C GLN A 216 9.49 30.66 13.26
N ALA A 217 10.58 31.08 12.61
CA ALA A 217 10.67 31.13 11.16
C ALA A 217 10.47 29.74 10.52
N GLU A 218 11.05 28.70 11.12
CA GLU A 218 10.91 27.32 10.67
C GLU A 218 9.50 26.77 10.92
N ALA A 219 8.87 27.14 12.05
CA ALA A 219 7.47 26.79 12.31
C ALA A 219 6.52 27.37 11.23
N LEU A 220 6.75 28.63 10.83
CA LEU A 220 5.97 29.28 9.77
C LEU A 220 6.32 28.75 8.37
N ALA A 221 7.56 28.29 8.14
CA ALA A 221 7.93 27.56 6.93
C ALA A 221 7.19 26.22 6.84
N ALA A 222 7.16 25.44 7.93
CA ALA A 222 6.47 24.15 7.97
C ALA A 222 4.98 24.24 7.62
N TYR A 223 4.31 25.33 8.02
CA TYR A 223 2.93 25.60 7.61
C TYR A 223 2.80 25.84 6.11
N ARG A 224 3.66 26.70 5.55
CA ARG A 224 3.64 27.07 4.13
C ARG A 224 3.92 25.85 3.25
N ASP A 225 4.95 25.09 3.56
CA ASP A 225 5.31 23.87 2.83
C ASP A 225 4.16 22.87 2.81
N PHE A 226 3.46 22.74 3.94
CA PHE A 226 2.32 21.84 4.04
C PHE A 226 1.08 22.37 3.30
N ALA A 227 0.80 23.67 3.37
CA ALA A 227 -0.28 24.29 2.62
C ALA A 227 -0.05 24.18 1.10
N ASP A 228 1.20 24.34 0.65
CA ASP A 228 1.58 24.16 -0.75
C ASP A 228 1.41 22.71 -1.18
N LEU A 229 1.88 21.74 -0.38
CA LEU A 229 1.64 20.30 -0.62
C LEU A 229 0.15 19.98 -0.74
N LEU A 230 -0.68 20.45 0.20
CA LEU A 230 -2.13 20.18 0.18
C LEU A 230 -2.82 20.80 -1.04
N ARG A 231 -2.41 22.01 -1.44
CA ARG A 231 -2.98 22.71 -2.59
C ARG A 231 -2.56 22.08 -3.91
N GLU A 232 -1.30 21.69 -4.03
CA GLU A 232 -0.74 21.09 -5.26
C GLU A 232 -1.20 19.65 -5.47
N GLU A 233 -1.17 18.80 -4.43
CA GLU A 233 -1.49 17.38 -4.57
C GLU A 233 -2.98 17.07 -4.40
N TYR A 234 -3.68 17.82 -3.55
CA TYR A 234 -5.07 17.50 -3.15
C TYR A 234 -6.08 18.61 -3.46
N GLY A 235 -5.63 19.82 -3.82
CA GLY A 235 -6.51 20.96 -4.09
C GLY A 235 -7.27 21.46 -2.86
N ILE A 236 -6.75 21.21 -1.66
CA ILE A 236 -7.36 21.60 -0.38
C ILE A 236 -6.44 22.52 0.42
N GLU A 237 -7.01 23.21 1.40
CA GLU A 237 -6.26 24.04 2.35
C GLU A 237 -6.09 23.31 3.70
N PRO A 238 -5.11 23.71 4.54
CA PRO A 238 -4.92 23.11 5.86
C PRO A 238 -6.16 23.23 6.76
N GLY A 239 -6.40 22.26 7.64
CA GLY A 239 -7.50 22.33 8.60
C GLY A 239 -7.41 23.47 9.62
N GLU A 240 -8.56 23.82 10.22
CA GLU A 240 -8.75 24.95 11.15
C GLU A 240 -7.72 24.96 12.30
N ALA A 241 -7.47 23.80 12.93
CA ALA A 241 -6.52 23.70 14.03
C ALA A 241 -5.09 24.13 13.64
N LEU A 242 -4.66 23.85 12.40
CA LEU A 242 -3.34 24.25 11.91
C LEU A 242 -3.31 25.73 11.52
N GLN A 243 -4.40 26.23 10.92
CA GLN A 243 -4.56 27.66 10.63
C GLN A 243 -4.54 28.50 11.91
N ASP A 244 -5.25 28.06 12.96
CA ASP A 244 -5.27 28.70 14.27
C ASP A 244 -3.88 28.72 14.90
N LEU A 245 -3.16 27.60 14.89
CA LEU A 245 -1.79 27.55 15.38
C LEU A 245 -0.89 28.54 14.62
N HIS A 246 -1.00 28.59 13.29
CA HIS A 246 -0.26 29.54 12.46
C HIS A 246 -0.53 30.99 12.87
N GLN A 247 -1.80 31.37 13.05
CA GLN A 247 -2.18 32.72 13.48
C GLN A 247 -1.68 33.06 14.89
N ARG A 248 -1.75 32.10 15.82
CA ARG A 248 -1.25 32.28 17.19
C ARG A 248 0.27 32.44 17.23
N ILE A 249 1.01 31.71 16.39
CA ILE A 249 2.46 31.86 16.23
C ILE A 249 2.80 33.24 15.64
N LEU A 250 2.06 33.73 14.64
CA LEU A 250 2.27 35.07 14.08
C LEU A 250 2.08 36.18 15.11
N ARG A 251 1.15 35.99 16.05
CA ARG A 251 0.86 36.95 17.14
C ARG A 251 1.75 36.77 18.37
N ALA A 252 2.67 35.80 18.36
CA ALA A 252 3.48 35.43 19.52
C ALA A 252 2.64 35.19 20.80
N ASP A 253 1.55 34.43 20.66
CA ASP A 253 0.62 34.16 21.76
C ASP A 253 1.33 33.47 22.95
N PRO A 254 1.35 34.06 24.17
CA PRO A 254 2.00 33.47 25.33
C PRO A 254 1.39 32.14 25.77
N ALA A 255 0.13 31.85 25.41
CA ALA A 255 -0.50 30.56 25.70
C ALA A 255 0.10 29.38 24.89
N LEU A 256 0.97 29.65 23.91
CA LEU A 256 1.73 28.62 23.20
C LEU A 256 3.00 28.19 23.94
N LEU A 257 3.45 28.96 24.94
CA LEU A 257 4.63 28.63 25.72
C LEU A 257 4.40 27.35 26.55
N PRO A 258 5.45 26.59 26.87
CA PRO A 258 5.31 25.42 27.73
C PRO A 258 4.70 25.82 29.09
N PRO A 259 3.88 24.95 29.70
CA PRO A 259 3.41 25.18 31.05
C PRO A 259 4.61 25.43 31.97
N ALA A 260 4.58 26.52 32.74
CA ALA A 260 5.61 26.77 33.74
C ALA A 260 5.70 25.55 34.68
N PRO A 261 6.90 25.11 35.09
CA PRO A 261 7.02 24.08 36.10
C PRO A 261 6.18 24.50 37.30
N ALA A 262 5.28 23.64 37.75
CA ALA A 262 4.50 23.92 38.95
C ALA A 262 5.50 24.17 40.08
N ALA A 263 5.58 25.43 40.53
CA ALA A 263 6.31 25.74 41.75
C ALA A 263 5.71 24.86 42.86
N PRO A 264 6.53 24.24 43.73
CA PRO A 264 6.00 23.45 44.82
C PRO A 264 5.03 24.33 45.61
N ALA A 265 3.77 23.89 45.66
CA ALA A 265 2.73 24.61 46.40
C ALA A 265 3.21 24.78 47.84
N PRO A 266 3.17 26.00 48.42
CA PRO A 266 3.47 26.16 49.83
C PRO A 266 2.51 25.27 50.62
N GLU A 267 3.09 24.40 51.43
CA GLU A 267 2.41 23.45 52.29
C GLU A 267 1.36 24.20 53.13
N ALA A 268 0.10 24.01 52.77
CA ALA A 268 -1.00 24.66 53.46
C ALA A 268 -1.15 24.03 54.84
N VAL A 269 -0.67 24.75 55.86
CA VAL A 269 -0.95 24.47 57.26
C VAL A 269 -2.47 24.46 57.46
N PRO A 270 -3.08 23.37 57.99
CA PRO A 270 -4.52 23.29 58.13
C PRO A 270 -5.01 24.22 59.25
N ALA A 271 -5.85 25.19 58.90
CA ALA A 271 -6.63 25.97 59.85
C ALA A 271 -7.83 25.15 60.39
N PRO A 272 -8.23 25.33 61.67
CA PRO A 272 -9.23 24.50 62.32
C PRO A 272 -10.66 24.83 61.86
N ARG A 273 -11.47 23.78 61.76
CA ARG A 273 -12.90 23.82 61.40
C ARG A 273 -13.76 24.39 62.52
N ALA A 274 -14.60 25.37 62.19
CA ALA A 274 -15.90 25.64 62.81
C ALA A 274 -16.90 25.63 61.64
N GLY A 275 -18.03 24.92 61.63
CA GLY A 275 -19.05 24.79 62.66
C GLY A 275 -20.21 25.73 62.28
N GLY A 276 -21.26 25.22 61.63
CA GLY A 276 -22.44 26.02 61.29
C GLY A 276 -23.41 25.38 60.30
N SER A 277 -24.51 24.86 60.83
CA SER A 277 -25.69 24.31 60.15
C SER A 277 -26.67 25.40 59.68
N GLY A 278 -27.51 25.09 58.68
CA GLY A 278 -28.94 25.45 58.75
C GLY A 278 -29.60 25.97 57.45
N GLY A 279 -30.74 25.34 57.10
CA GLY A 279 -31.86 25.96 56.37
C GLY A 279 -32.01 25.59 54.90
N THR A 280 -32.89 24.64 54.54
CA THR A 280 -34.34 24.77 54.22
C THR A 280 -34.65 24.96 52.72
N SER A 281 -35.30 23.94 52.13
CA SER A 281 -36.09 24.01 50.88
C SER A 281 -37.36 24.85 51.06
N PRO A 282 -38.13 25.18 49.99
CA PRO A 282 -39.34 24.39 49.67
C PRO A 282 -39.66 24.38 48.12
N PRO A 283 -40.85 23.97 47.60
CA PRO A 283 -40.93 22.96 46.54
C PRO A 283 -41.68 23.42 45.25
N ASP A 284 -41.63 22.62 44.20
CA ASP A 284 -42.58 22.58 43.07
C ASP A 284 -42.38 21.21 42.43
N GLY A 285 -43.35 20.43 41.95
CA GLY A 285 -44.75 20.63 41.63
C GLY A 285 -45.06 19.49 40.64
N SER A 286 -45.95 18.59 41.01
CA SER A 286 -46.51 17.52 40.16
C SER A 286 -47.94 17.94 39.81
N PRO A 287 -48.54 17.51 38.66
CA PRO A 287 -48.95 16.11 38.57
C PRO A 287 -48.99 15.48 37.16
N ALA A 288 -49.31 14.20 37.20
CA ALA A 288 -49.52 13.22 36.14
C ALA A 288 -50.62 13.57 35.12
N VAL A 289 -50.51 13.00 33.91
CA VAL A 289 -51.65 12.62 33.07
C VAL A 289 -51.41 11.23 32.47
N GLU A 290 -52.49 10.47 32.51
CA GLU A 290 -52.69 9.05 32.28
C GLU A 290 -53.27 8.80 30.87
N GLY A 291 -53.11 7.58 30.34
CA GLY A 291 -53.97 7.04 29.28
C GLY A 291 -53.50 7.26 27.83
N VAL A 292 -53.76 6.40 26.83
CA VAL A 292 -54.52 5.16 26.69
C VAL A 292 -53.99 4.48 25.41
N ALA A 293 -53.85 3.15 25.43
CA ALA A 293 -53.56 2.33 24.27
C ALA A 293 -54.81 2.11 23.40
N VAL A 294 -54.71 2.26 22.07
CA VAL A 294 -55.73 1.80 21.12
C VAL A 294 -55.09 1.14 19.90
N ARG A 295 -55.28 -0.18 19.79
CA ARG A 295 -55.24 -0.95 18.53
C ARG A 295 -56.56 -0.73 17.77
N PRO A 296 -56.56 -0.87 16.44
CA PRO A 296 -57.65 -1.60 15.81
C PRO A 296 -57.16 -2.73 14.90
N ALA A 297 -58.09 -3.67 14.72
CA ALA A 297 -57.98 -4.99 14.14
C ALA A 297 -58.47 -4.99 12.64
N PRO A 298 -58.59 -6.15 11.97
CA PRO A 298 -58.43 -6.33 10.52
C PRO A 298 -59.73 -6.24 9.70
N VAL A 299 -59.60 -6.19 8.37
CA VAL A 299 -60.71 -6.25 7.39
C VAL A 299 -60.41 -7.36 6.34
N PRO A 300 -61.44 -8.08 5.84
CA PRO A 300 -61.32 -9.46 5.34
C PRO A 300 -61.27 -9.62 3.81
N ALA A 301 -61.08 -10.88 3.37
CA ALA A 301 -61.06 -11.38 2.00
C ALA A 301 -62.44 -11.35 1.29
N PRO A 302 -62.45 -11.62 -0.03
CA PRO A 302 -63.43 -12.58 -0.53
C PRO A 302 -62.85 -13.66 -1.46
N ASP A 303 -63.75 -14.58 -1.79
CA ASP A 303 -63.62 -16.00 -2.15
C ASP A 303 -63.19 -16.37 -3.58
N VAL A 304 -62.53 -17.54 -3.64
CA VAL A 304 -62.78 -18.74 -4.47
C VAL A 304 -63.19 -18.59 -5.94
N ALA A 305 -62.34 -19.15 -6.83
CA ALA A 305 -62.78 -19.97 -7.96
C ALA A 305 -61.72 -21.05 -8.29
N GLY A 306 -62.17 -22.31 -8.38
CA GLY A 306 -61.34 -23.50 -8.58
C GLY A 306 -60.84 -23.73 -10.02
N PRO A 307 -60.07 -24.82 -10.25
CA PRO A 307 -59.24 -25.02 -11.43
C PRO A 307 -59.93 -25.80 -12.56
N PRO A 308 -59.37 -25.77 -13.79
CA PRO A 308 -59.41 -26.95 -14.64
C PRO A 308 -58.03 -27.40 -15.16
N SER A 309 -57.77 -28.67 -14.89
CA SER A 309 -57.07 -29.74 -15.60
C SER A 309 -56.27 -29.45 -16.88
N ALA A 310 -55.06 -30.04 -16.89
CA ALA A 310 -54.17 -30.22 -18.04
C ALA A 310 -54.71 -31.19 -19.11
N PRO A 311 -54.20 -31.08 -20.35
CA PRO A 311 -54.03 -32.23 -21.23
C PRO A 311 -52.58 -32.43 -21.73
N SER A 312 -52.25 -33.70 -21.87
CA SER A 312 -50.99 -34.37 -22.24
C SER A 312 -50.46 -34.08 -23.67
N PRO A 313 -49.17 -34.35 -23.95
CA PRO A 313 -48.54 -34.12 -25.26
C PRO A 313 -48.84 -35.24 -26.28
N PRO A 314 -48.91 -34.93 -27.60
CA PRO A 314 -49.05 -35.95 -28.65
C PRO A 314 -47.71 -36.61 -29.05
N PRO A 315 -47.75 -37.81 -29.64
CA PRO A 315 -46.61 -38.73 -29.76
C PRO A 315 -45.77 -38.54 -31.03
N GLN A 316 -44.54 -39.04 -30.94
CA GLN A 316 -43.56 -39.16 -32.01
C GLN A 316 -44.10 -40.02 -33.17
N ALA A 317 -44.13 -39.44 -34.38
CA ALA A 317 -44.40 -40.17 -35.61
C ALA A 317 -43.08 -40.59 -36.27
N SER A 318 -42.93 -41.91 -36.36
CA SER A 318 -41.89 -42.68 -37.01
C SER A 318 -41.79 -42.42 -38.52
N ILE A 319 -40.55 -42.33 -38.99
CA ILE A 319 -40.14 -42.23 -40.41
C ILE A 319 -40.44 -43.57 -41.12
N PRO A 320 -41.11 -43.57 -42.29
CA PRO A 320 -41.12 -44.74 -43.16
C PRO A 320 -39.90 -44.75 -44.08
N HIS A 321 -39.08 -45.79 -43.95
CA HIS A 321 -38.21 -46.26 -45.03
C HIS A 321 -39.04 -47.06 -46.03
N ALA A 322 -39.23 -46.54 -47.24
CA ALA A 322 -39.44 -47.36 -48.44
C ALA A 322 -39.49 -46.46 -49.68
N LEU A 323 -38.44 -46.49 -50.50
CA LEU A 323 -38.49 -46.94 -51.90
C LEU A 323 -37.12 -46.67 -52.56
N LEU A 324 -36.28 -47.70 -52.55
CA LEU A 324 -35.24 -47.90 -53.56
C LEU A 324 -35.94 -48.17 -54.91
N VAL A 325 -35.48 -47.54 -56.00
CA VAL A 325 -35.18 -48.13 -57.34
C VAL A 325 -34.77 -47.00 -58.33
N PRO A 326 -33.90 -47.28 -59.33
CA PRO A 326 -32.78 -46.40 -59.69
C PRO A 326 -32.73 -45.90 -61.16
N LEU A 327 -31.68 -45.11 -61.46
CA LEU A 327 -31.01 -44.83 -62.76
C LEU A 327 -31.74 -44.00 -63.85
N ASN A 328 -31.36 -42.72 -63.99
CA ASN A 328 -30.66 -42.20 -65.19
C ASN A 328 -30.09 -40.78 -64.94
N PRO A 329 -29.00 -40.35 -65.62
CA PRO A 329 -28.36 -39.06 -65.39
C PRO A 329 -29.12 -37.96 -66.15
N THR A 330 -29.47 -36.88 -65.45
CA THR A 330 -30.01 -35.65 -66.06
C THR A 330 -28.94 -34.54 -66.04
N PRO A 331 -28.95 -33.65 -67.04
CA PRO A 331 -27.81 -32.82 -67.44
C PRO A 331 -27.45 -31.76 -66.40
N GLU A 332 -26.19 -31.35 -66.39
CA GLU A 332 -25.63 -30.28 -65.57
C GLU A 332 -26.57 -29.06 -65.54
N ALA A 333 -27.13 -28.78 -64.37
CA ALA A 333 -27.82 -27.52 -64.11
C ALA A 333 -26.77 -26.39 -64.10
N PRO A 334 -27.04 -25.23 -64.72
CA PRO A 334 -26.10 -24.12 -64.73
C PRO A 334 -25.84 -23.67 -63.29
N ALA A 335 -24.56 -23.62 -62.90
CA ALA A 335 -24.13 -23.08 -61.62
C ALA A 335 -24.81 -21.72 -61.38
N ARG A 336 -25.66 -21.62 -60.36
CA ARG A 336 -26.33 -20.37 -59.98
C ARG A 336 -25.26 -19.36 -59.56
N ARG A 337 -24.85 -18.51 -60.49
CA ARG A 337 -24.01 -17.35 -60.21
C ARG A 337 -24.79 -16.40 -59.31
N SER A 338 -24.27 -16.16 -58.11
CA SER A 338 -24.82 -15.18 -57.18
C SER A 338 -24.80 -13.77 -57.78
N PRO A 339 -25.81 -12.92 -57.51
CA PRO A 339 -25.84 -11.55 -58.01
C PRO A 339 -24.57 -10.79 -57.60
N ARG A 340 -23.99 -10.01 -58.52
CA ARG A 340 -22.73 -9.27 -58.30
C ARG A 340 -22.75 -8.43 -57.01
N TRP A 341 -23.88 -7.78 -56.71
CA TRP A 341 -24.01 -6.97 -55.50
C TRP A 341 -23.90 -7.79 -54.20
N VAL A 342 -24.40 -9.03 -54.17
CA VAL A 342 -24.32 -9.92 -52.98
C VAL A 342 -22.87 -10.30 -52.69
N ARG A 343 -22.07 -10.57 -53.73
CA ARG A 343 -20.63 -10.84 -53.59
C ARG A 343 -19.86 -9.60 -53.18
N VAL A 344 -20.10 -8.46 -53.83
CA VAL A 344 -19.46 -7.18 -53.45
C VAL A 344 -19.78 -6.82 -52.00
N THR A 345 -21.04 -6.97 -51.56
CA THR A 345 -21.39 -6.74 -50.15
C THR A 345 -20.74 -7.74 -49.21
N ALA A 346 -20.63 -9.02 -49.59
CA ALA A 346 -19.97 -10.03 -48.76
C ALA A 346 -18.45 -9.79 -48.66
N THR A 347 -17.79 -9.35 -49.73
CA THR A 347 -16.36 -9.00 -49.72
C THR A 347 -16.10 -7.70 -48.96
N VAL A 348 -16.96 -6.68 -49.10
CA VAL A 348 -16.87 -5.42 -48.34
C VAL A 348 -17.15 -5.66 -46.86
N VAL A 349 -18.15 -6.47 -46.52
CA VAL A 349 -18.46 -6.84 -45.13
C VAL A 349 -17.37 -7.75 -44.55
N GLY A 350 -16.84 -8.70 -45.30
CA GLY A 350 -15.72 -9.55 -44.88
C GLY A 350 -14.44 -8.75 -44.65
N ALA A 351 -14.12 -7.80 -45.55
CA ALA A 351 -13.01 -6.87 -45.40
C ALA A 351 -13.22 -5.92 -44.22
N ALA A 352 -14.44 -5.40 -44.02
CA ALA A 352 -14.78 -4.55 -42.88
C ALA A 352 -14.71 -5.30 -41.55
N VAL A 353 -15.16 -6.55 -41.49
CA VAL A 353 -15.05 -7.43 -40.32
C VAL A 353 -13.58 -7.76 -40.03
N ALA A 354 -12.75 -8.03 -41.05
CA ALA A 354 -11.31 -8.22 -40.88
C ALA A 354 -10.59 -6.93 -40.42
N LEU A 355 -10.96 -5.77 -40.97
CA LEU A 355 -10.46 -4.44 -40.58
C LEU A 355 -10.87 -4.04 -39.15
N LEU A 356 -12.02 -4.52 -38.67
CA LEU A 356 -12.54 -4.25 -37.33
C LEU A 356 -12.10 -5.29 -36.29
N THR A 357 -11.48 -6.41 -36.70
CA THR A 357 -10.86 -7.35 -35.74
C THR A 357 -9.50 -6.86 -35.25
N PHE A 358 -9.28 -7.02 -33.94
CA PHE A 358 -8.15 -6.55 -33.11
C PHE A 358 -6.75 -6.56 -33.76
N GLY A 359 -6.44 -7.50 -34.67
CA GLY A 359 -5.14 -7.59 -35.34
C GLY A 359 -4.83 -6.47 -36.34
N ALA A 360 -5.84 -5.91 -37.04
CA ALA A 360 -5.63 -4.96 -38.14
C ALA A 360 -5.32 -3.52 -37.69
N LEU A 361 -5.64 -3.17 -36.44
CA LEU A 361 -5.37 -1.85 -35.84
C LEU A 361 -4.08 -1.82 -35.00
N THR A 362 -3.38 -2.96 -34.88
CA THR A 362 -2.15 -3.08 -34.07
C THR A 362 -1.06 -2.10 -34.52
N TRP A 363 -0.95 -1.86 -35.83
CA TRP A 363 0.03 -0.90 -36.36
C TRP A 363 -0.22 0.51 -35.83
N ALA A 364 -1.47 0.95 -35.72
CA ALA A 364 -1.83 2.29 -35.25
C ALA A 364 -1.52 2.45 -33.76
N VAL A 365 -1.81 1.42 -32.95
CA VAL A 365 -1.49 1.40 -31.51
C VAL A 365 0.03 1.44 -31.30
N VAL A 366 0.77 0.60 -32.02
CA VAL A 366 2.25 0.54 -31.91
C VAL A 366 2.89 1.84 -32.40
N LEU A 367 2.37 2.45 -33.46
CA LEU A 367 2.87 3.72 -34.00
C LEU A 367 2.57 4.91 -33.06
N GLY A 368 1.35 4.96 -32.50
CA GLY A 368 1.00 5.95 -31.48
C GLY A 368 1.89 5.83 -30.24
N TYR A 369 2.20 4.60 -29.83
CA TYR A 369 3.11 4.34 -28.72
C TYR A 369 4.57 4.69 -29.06
N ALA A 370 5.00 4.48 -30.31
CA ALA A 370 6.31 4.89 -30.79
C ALA A 370 6.50 6.40 -30.74
N LEU A 371 5.46 7.16 -31.10
CA LEU A 371 5.45 8.62 -31.02
C LEU A 371 5.49 9.10 -29.56
N TRP A 372 4.69 8.48 -28.68
CA TRP A 372 4.68 8.81 -27.25
C TRP A 372 6.02 8.53 -26.57
N ARG A 373 6.65 7.38 -26.87
CA ARG A 373 7.96 6.99 -26.30
C ARG A 373 9.17 7.48 -27.09
N ARG A 374 8.98 8.24 -28.18
CA ARG A 374 10.05 8.67 -29.10
C ARG A 374 11.02 7.54 -29.50
N SER A 375 10.50 6.32 -29.71
CA SER A 375 11.31 5.14 -29.99
C SER A 375 11.28 4.77 -31.47
N TRP A 376 12.44 4.87 -32.12
CA TRP A 376 12.58 4.55 -33.55
C TRP A 376 12.31 3.07 -33.86
N ARG A 377 12.65 2.17 -32.93
CA ARG A 377 12.45 0.71 -33.11
C ARG A 377 10.96 0.34 -33.15
N LEU A 378 10.15 0.98 -32.31
CA LEU A 378 8.70 0.79 -32.30
C LEU A 378 8.04 1.43 -33.53
N ALA A 379 8.59 2.55 -34.02
CA ALA A 379 8.13 3.16 -35.26
C ALA A 379 8.37 2.24 -36.46
N LEU A 380 9.55 1.60 -36.53
CA LEU A 380 9.87 0.61 -37.56
C LEU A 380 8.92 -0.60 -37.49
N ALA A 381 8.66 -1.13 -36.29
CA ALA A 381 7.75 -2.25 -36.09
C ALA A 381 6.30 -1.88 -36.50
N GLY A 382 5.82 -0.71 -36.10
CA GLY A 382 4.50 -0.20 -36.50
C GLY A 382 4.36 -0.05 -38.02
N LEU A 383 5.39 0.49 -38.69
CA LEU A 383 5.42 0.61 -40.15
C LEU A 383 5.42 -0.76 -40.85
N ALA A 384 6.15 -1.75 -40.31
CA ALA A 384 6.16 -3.11 -40.85
C ALA A 384 4.77 -3.77 -40.78
N TYR A 385 4.05 -3.63 -39.65
CA TYR A 385 2.67 -4.10 -39.53
C TYR A 385 1.73 -3.37 -40.50
N PHE A 386 1.89 -2.06 -40.66
CA PHE A 386 1.09 -1.27 -41.60
C PHE A 386 1.28 -1.75 -43.05
N LEU A 387 2.52 -1.96 -43.49
CA LEU A 387 2.82 -2.44 -44.84
C LEU A 387 2.29 -3.87 -45.07
N LEU A 388 2.34 -4.73 -44.05
CA LEU A 388 1.81 -6.10 -44.13
C LEU A 388 0.27 -6.10 -44.30
N VAL A 389 -0.44 -5.25 -43.56
CA VAL A 389 -1.90 -5.07 -43.69
C VAL A 389 -2.26 -4.41 -45.02
N LEU A 390 -1.48 -3.43 -45.49
CA LEU A 390 -1.68 -2.77 -46.77
C LEU A 390 -1.51 -3.75 -47.94
N SER A 391 -0.47 -4.60 -47.89
CA SER A 391 -0.23 -5.65 -48.88
C SER A 391 -1.42 -6.62 -49.00
N PHE A 392 -1.96 -7.06 -47.86
CA PHE A 392 -3.17 -7.89 -47.81
C PHE A 392 -4.35 -7.21 -48.52
N PHE A 393 -4.58 -5.92 -48.26
CA PHE A 393 -5.69 -5.18 -48.85
C PHE A 393 -5.53 -4.98 -50.37
N VAL A 394 -4.33 -4.65 -50.83
CA VAL A 394 -4.04 -4.46 -52.27
C VAL A 394 -4.23 -5.77 -53.03
N LEU A 395 -3.75 -6.90 -52.50
CA LEU A 395 -3.95 -8.22 -53.10
C LEU A 395 -5.44 -8.62 -53.11
N ALA A 396 -6.17 -8.36 -52.03
CA ALA A 396 -7.60 -8.67 -51.95
C ALA A 396 -8.45 -7.85 -52.94
N VAL A 397 -8.09 -6.59 -53.21
CA VAL A 397 -8.81 -5.71 -54.15
C VAL A 397 -8.41 -5.94 -55.61
N SER A 398 -7.17 -6.38 -55.85
CA SER A 398 -6.65 -6.61 -57.21
C SER A 398 -7.02 -7.99 -57.78
N ALA A 399 -7.62 -8.87 -56.97
CA ALA A 399 -8.00 -10.21 -57.39
C ALA A 399 -9.16 -10.17 -58.42
N PRO A 400 -9.00 -10.80 -59.61
CA PRO A 400 -10.04 -10.80 -60.64
C PRO A 400 -11.28 -11.59 -60.17
N GLU A 401 -12.48 -11.04 -60.41
CA GLU A 401 -13.77 -11.53 -59.88
C GLU A 401 -14.15 -12.99 -60.22
N ASN A 402 -13.41 -13.69 -61.08
CA ASN A 402 -13.78 -14.99 -61.65
C ASN A 402 -12.73 -16.10 -61.51
N GLU A 403 -11.62 -15.87 -60.80
CA GLU A 403 -10.60 -16.89 -60.55
C GLU A 403 -10.55 -17.25 -59.06
N GLU A 404 -10.58 -18.56 -58.77
CA GLU A 404 -10.31 -19.06 -57.41
C GLU A 404 -8.86 -18.73 -57.05
N PRO A 405 -8.59 -18.17 -55.86
CA PRO A 405 -7.24 -17.77 -55.47
C PRO A 405 -6.31 -18.98 -55.48
N GLY A 406 -5.07 -18.79 -55.95
CA GLY A 406 -4.09 -19.86 -55.99
C GLY A 406 -3.76 -20.39 -54.58
N ALA A 407 -3.28 -21.63 -54.49
CA ALA A 407 -2.91 -22.23 -53.21
C ALA A 407 -1.84 -21.42 -52.45
N LEU A 408 -0.92 -20.78 -53.17
CA LEU A 408 0.11 -19.90 -52.60
C LEU A 408 -0.47 -18.58 -52.06
N GLU A 409 -1.44 -17.99 -52.76
CA GLU A 409 -2.12 -16.76 -52.31
C GLU A 409 -2.94 -17.04 -51.05
N SER A 410 -3.67 -18.15 -51.03
CA SER A 410 -4.44 -18.61 -49.87
C SER A 410 -3.54 -18.85 -48.65
N LEU A 411 -2.38 -19.49 -48.85
CA LEU A 411 -1.39 -19.72 -47.79
C LEU A 411 -0.79 -18.40 -47.27
N TYR A 412 -0.48 -17.45 -48.16
CA TYR A 412 -0.01 -16.12 -47.79
C TYR A 412 -1.04 -15.38 -46.93
N PHE A 413 -2.31 -15.40 -47.31
CA PHE A 413 -3.38 -14.77 -46.54
C PHE A 413 -3.49 -15.34 -45.12
N ILE A 414 -3.42 -16.66 -44.96
CA ILE A 414 -3.48 -17.34 -43.66
C ILE A 414 -2.27 -16.98 -42.79
N LEU A 415 -1.06 -17.02 -43.35
CA LEU A 415 0.18 -16.69 -42.63
C LEU A 415 0.24 -15.22 -42.23
N ALA A 416 -0.09 -14.30 -43.14
CA ALA A 416 -0.09 -12.87 -42.86
C ALA A 416 -1.08 -12.52 -41.75
N LEU A 417 -2.29 -13.10 -41.79
CA LEU A 417 -3.31 -12.91 -40.75
C LEU A 417 -2.84 -13.50 -39.41
N GLY A 418 -2.26 -14.70 -39.42
CA GLY A 418 -1.73 -15.37 -38.23
C GLY A 418 -0.58 -14.60 -37.58
N ILE A 419 0.35 -14.05 -38.38
CA ILE A 419 1.46 -13.22 -37.89
C ILE A 419 0.93 -11.91 -37.29
N CYS A 420 0.01 -11.22 -37.96
CA CYS A 420 -0.59 -9.98 -37.42
C CYS A 420 -1.32 -10.23 -36.09
N TRP A 421 -1.99 -11.37 -35.94
CA TRP A 421 -2.70 -11.71 -34.70
C TRP A 421 -1.76 -12.15 -33.58
N LEU A 422 -0.88 -13.13 -33.81
CA LEU A 422 -0.01 -13.68 -32.76
C LEU A 422 1.08 -12.69 -32.34
N LEU A 423 1.77 -12.11 -33.32
CA LEU A 423 2.88 -11.20 -33.08
C LEU A 423 2.39 -9.83 -32.61
N GLY A 424 1.21 -9.41 -33.09
CA GLY A 424 0.53 -8.20 -32.64
C GLY A 424 0.02 -8.31 -31.19
N ALA A 425 -0.65 -9.42 -30.84
CA ALA A 425 -1.06 -9.68 -29.46
C ALA A 425 0.13 -9.74 -28.52
N ALA A 426 1.22 -10.45 -28.91
CA ALA A 426 2.44 -10.51 -28.13
C ALA A 426 3.08 -9.12 -27.92
N HIS A 427 3.14 -8.27 -28.96
CA HIS A 427 3.67 -6.91 -28.82
C HIS A 427 2.80 -6.02 -27.93
N VAL A 428 1.48 -6.10 -28.03
CA VAL A 428 0.57 -5.34 -27.16
C VAL A 428 0.65 -5.83 -25.70
N LEU A 429 0.79 -7.15 -25.49
CA LEU A 429 1.06 -7.74 -24.17
C LEU A 429 2.40 -7.26 -23.59
N LEU A 430 3.45 -7.18 -24.41
CA LEU A 430 4.77 -6.66 -24.00
C LEU A 430 4.76 -5.15 -23.72
N LEU A 431 3.85 -4.39 -24.33
CA LEU A 431 3.65 -2.97 -24.06
C LEU A 431 2.84 -2.72 -22.77
N ASN A 432 2.24 -3.75 -22.18
CA ASN A 432 1.47 -3.65 -20.95
C ASN A 432 2.37 -3.82 -19.70
N PRO A 433 2.57 -2.75 -18.89
CA PRO A 433 3.46 -2.78 -17.73
C PRO A 433 3.00 -3.75 -16.63
N THR A 434 1.71 -4.06 -16.53
CA THR A 434 1.19 -4.99 -15.51
C THR A 434 1.53 -6.45 -15.83
N VAL A 435 1.57 -6.80 -17.13
CA VAL A 435 1.99 -8.14 -17.60
C VAL A 435 3.50 -8.31 -17.44
N TRP A 436 4.29 -7.25 -17.69
CA TRP A 436 5.72 -7.25 -17.41
C TRP A 436 6.02 -7.37 -15.91
N ALA A 437 5.22 -6.74 -15.05
CA ALA A 437 5.31 -6.90 -13.61
C ALA A 437 4.97 -8.33 -13.14
N ALA A 438 3.97 -8.97 -13.77
CA ALA A 438 3.58 -10.35 -13.48
C ALA A 438 4.66 -11.38 -13.90
N VAL A 439 5.29 -11.18 -15.06
CA VAL A 439 6.34 -12.07 -15.58
C VAL A 439 7.71 -11.79 -14.93
N GLY A 440 8.03 -10.52 -14.65
CA GLY A 440 9.26 -10.10 -13.98
C GLY A 440 9.27 -10.35 -12.47
N GLY A 441 8.09 -10.38 -11.84
CA GLY A 441 7.91 -10.57 -10.40
C GLY A 441 8.37 -11.94 -9.89
N LEU A 442 8.55 -12.94 -10.77
CA LEU A 442 8.97 -14.28 -10.37
C LEU A 442 10.48 -14.43 -10.10
N PHE A 443 11.33 -13.52 -10.59
CA PHE A 443 12.79 -13.70 -10.53
C PHE A 443 13.57 -12.61 -9.77
N TRP A 444 12.97 -11.44 -9.48
CA TRP A 444 13.73 -10.25 -9.02
C TRP A 444 13.18 -9.53 -7.76
N SER A 445 12.14 -10.06 -7.12
CA SER A 445 11.31 -9.32 -6.13
C SER A 445 12.00 -8.93 -4.81
N GLY A 446 12.99 -9.69 -4.34
CA GLY A 446 13.63 -9.44 -3.04
C GLY A 446 14.62 -8.28 -3.04
N ARG A 447 15.41 -8.12 -4.12
CA ARG A 447 16.48 -7.11 -4.20
C ARG A 447 15.98 -5.76 -4.74
N GLN A 448 15.03 -5.77 -5.69
CA GLN A 448 14.44 -4.53 -6.21
C GLN A 448 13.64 -3.77 -5.16
N ARG A 449 12.85 -4.47 -4.32
CA ARG A 449 12.05 -3.83 -3.27
C ARG A 449 12.91 -3.14 -2.21
N THR A 450 14.07 -3.73 -1.88
CA THR A 450 15.03 -3.08 -0.96
C THR A 450 15.73 -1.89 -1.57
N ASP A 451 16.02 -1.93 -2.88
CA ASP A 451 16.66 -0.82 -3.59
C ASP A 451 15.71 0.35 -3.82
N GLU A 452 14.44 0.08 -4.14
CA GLU A 452 13.37 1.09 -4.22
C GLU A 452 13.13 1.76 -2.86
N GLN A 453 13.03 0.99 -1.78
CA GLN A 453 12.89 1.54 -0.43
C GLN A 453 14.08 2.45 -0.05
N ARG A 454 15.30 2.07 -0.42
CA ARG A 454 16.48 2.91 -0.20
C ARG A 454 16.45 4.19 -1.03
N ARG A 455 16.02 4.12 -2.29
CA ARG A 455 15.83 5.31 -3.15
C ARG A 455 14.82 6.28 -2.53
N LEU A 456 13.66 5.78 -2.13
CA LEU A 456 12.61 6.59 -1.48
C LEU A 456 13.13 7.26 -0.20
N ARG A 457 13.86 6.54 0.66
CA ARG A 457 14.46 7.11 1.87
C ARG A 457 15.47 8.22 1.57
N ARG A 458 16.27 8.06 0.50
CA ARG A 458 17.22 9.10 0.06
C ARG A 458 16.51 10.34 -0.46
N GLU A 459 15.45 10.16 -1.24
CA GLU A 459 14.63 11.27 -1.73
C GLU A 459 13.95 12.01 -0.59
N GLN A 460 13.36 11.28 0.37
CA GLN A 460 12.81 11.85 1.60
C GLN A 460 13.87 12.62 2.40
N ALA A 461 15.05 12.06 2.59
CA ALA A 461 16.14 12.72 3.30
C ALA A 461 16.60 14.02 2.59
N ARG A 462 16.66 14.04 1.25
CA ARG A 462 16.96 15.24 0.47
C ARG A 462 15.86 16.29 0.59
N TYR A 463 14.60 15.86 0.52
CA TYR A 463 13.45 16.73 0.74
C TYR A 463 13.50 17.36 2.14
N LEU A 464 13.83 16.59 3.17
CA LEU A 464 13.98 17.07 4.54
C LEU A 464 15.09 18.12 4.65
N LEU A 465 16.26 17.88 4.06
CA LEU A 465 17.36 18.83 4.06
C LEU A 465 17.02 20.15 3.35
N HIS A 466 16.21 20.07 2.30
CA HIS A 466 15.77 21.25 1.54
C HIS A 466 14.85 22.15 2.38
N HIS A 467 13.88 21.57 3.08
CA HIS A 467 12.86 22.33 3.82
C HIS A 467 13.26 22.63 5.27
N TYR A 468 14.06 21.76 5.89
CA TYR A 468 14.51 21.87 7.27
C TYR A 468 16.04 21.70 7.35
N PRO A 469 16.83 22.74 7.04
CA PRO A 469 18.29 22.65 7.05
C PRO A 469 18.88 22.19 8.40
N ALA A 470 18.21 22.52 9.51
CA ALA A 470 18.57 22.07 10.85
C ALA A 470 18.45 20.55 11.05
N ALA A 471 17.59 19.87 10.26
CA ALA A 471 17.45 18.41 10.28
C ALA A 471 18.77 17.70 9.96
N ARG A 472 19.69 18.34 9.23
CA ARG A 472 21.05 17.82 9.03
C ARG A 472 21.74 17.47 10.34
N ALA A 473 21.71 18.37 11.33
CA ALA A 473 22.40 18.20 12.61
C ALA A 473 21.59 17.30 13.56
N GLU A 474 20.27 17.46 13.58
CA GLU A 474 19.37 16.72 14.47
C GLU A 474 19.25 15.25 14.08
N LEU A 475 19.09 14.98 12.78
CA LEU A 475 18.88 13.63 12.22
C LEU A 475 20.17 12.98 11.74
N ARG A 476 21.27 13.74 11.72
CA ARG A 476 22.59 13.28 11.27
C ARG A 476 22.56 12.74 9.82
N ILE A 477 21.72 13.34 8.97
CA ILE A 477 21.58 12.95 7.55
C ILE A 477 22.94 13.09 6.84
N GLY A 478 23.35 12.06 6.12
CA GLY A 478 24.63 12.03 5.42
C GLY A 478 25.84 11.72 6.31
N ARG A 479 25.64 11.39 7.60
CA ARG A 479 26.71 11.09 8.57
C ARG A 479 26.65 9.63 9.04
N PRO A 480 27.05 8.67 8.18
CA PRO A 480 27.04 7.25 8.52
C PRO A 480 28.01 6.88 9.66
N ASP A 481 28.95 7.77 10.01
CA ASP A 481 29.88 7.64 11.12
C ASP A 481 29.25 7.86 12.50
N LEU A 482 28.09 8.50 12.58
CA LEU A 482 27.40 8.78 13.83
C LEU A 482 26.28 7.76 14.09
N PRO A 483 25.90 7.49 15.36
CA PRO A 483 24.74 6.66 15.68
C PRO A 483 23.48 7.21 15.00
N ARG A 484 22.78 6.37 14.24
CA ARG A 484 21.63 6.78 13.43
C ARG A 484 20.33 6.73 14.24
N GLY A 485 19.63 7.86 14.30
CA GLY A 485 18.22 7.94 14.72
C GLY A 485 17.25 7.82 13.54
N TYR A 486 17.70 8.27 12.36
CA TYR A 486 16.97 8.29 11.10
C TYR A 486 17.67 7.41 10.05
N ASP A 487 16.90 6.72 9.20
CA ASP A 487 17.44 6.02 8.03
C ASP A 487 17.28 6.87 6.76
N ASP A 488 18.36 7.53 6.37
CA ASP A 488 18.46 8.35 5.16
C ASP A 488 18.67 7.54 3.86
N GLY A 489 18.58 6.20 3.93
CA GLY A 489 18.82 5.32 2.79
C GLY A 489 20.31 5.21 2.42
N GLY A 490 21.21 5.60 3.34
CA GLY A 490 22.65 5.50 3.20
C GLY A 490 23.27 6.65 2.42
N LEU A 491 22.78 7.87 2.63
CA LEU A 491 23.40 9.07 2.07
C LEU A 491 24.75 9.35 2.74
N VAL A 492 25.64 10.04 2.01
CA VAL A 492 26.96 10.43 2.51
C VAL A 492 27.24 11.89 2.15
N ASP A 493 27.38 12.75 3.16
CA ASP A 493 27.82 14.14 2.99
C ASP A 493 29.34 14.18 2.85
N VAL A 494 29.82 14.27 1.62
CA VAL A 494 31.25 14.20 1.27
C VAL A 494 32.09 15.26 1.98
N ASN A 495 31.48 16.40 2.34
CA ASN A 495 32.17 17.51 2.97
C ASN A 495 32.33 17.32 4.49
N ALA A 496 31.52 16.47 5.12
CA ALA A 496 31.45 16.36 6.59
C ALA A 496 31.92 15.01 7.15
N VAL A 497 32.02 13.97 6.31
CA VAL A 497 32.41 12.62 6.77
C VAL A 497 33.92 12.45 6.95
N PRO A 498 34.36 11.60 7.91
CA PRO A 498 35.78 11.33 8.13
C PRO A 498 36.35 10.39 7.05
N ASP A 499 37.67 10.40 6.88
CA ASP A 499 38.38 9.65 5.82
C ASP A 499 38.07 8.15 5.77
N PRO A 500 37.88 7.42 6.90
CA PRO A 500 37.48 6.01 6.84
C PRO A 500 36.13 5.77 6.17
N VAL A 501 35.20 6.71 6.25
CA VAL A 501 33.90 6.63 5.58
C VAL A 501 34.05 6.90 4.08
N LEU A 502 34.90 7.86 3.69
CA LEU A 502 35.22 8.09 2.28
C LEU A 502 35.84 6.85 1.65
N ALA A 503 36.71 6.14 2.38
CA ALA A 503 37.32 4.89 1.93
C ALA A 503 36.31 3.74 1.72
N ALA A 504 35.12 3.82 2.34
CA ALA A 504 34.06 2.82 2.22
C ALA A 504 33.04 3.14 1.12
N LEU A 505 33.23 4.23 0.36
CA LEU A 505 32.32 4.61 -0.73
C LEU A 505 32.36 3.59 -1.88
N PRO A 506 31.20 3.22 -2.46
CA PRO A 506 31.13 2.22 -3.50
C PRO A 506 31.82 2.70 -4.78
N GLY A 507 32.68 1.86 -5.36
CA GLY A 507 33.29 2.09 -6.67
C GLY A 507 34.49 3.05 -6.68
N LEU A 508 34.95 3.53 -5.52
CA LEU A 508 36.19 4.30 -5.40
C LEU A 508 37.37 3.43 -4.96
N THR A 509 38.54 3.71 -5.52
CA THR A 509 39.81 3.12 -5.08
C THR A 509 40.36 3.87 -3.87
N ALA A 510 41.22 3.21 -3.08
CA ALA A 510 41.87 3.85 -1.92
C ALA A 510 42.67 5.11 -2.29
N GLU A 511 43.24 5.16 -3.50
CA GLU A 511 43.95 6.34 -4.00
C GLU A 511 42.99 7.51 -4.30
N GLN A 512 41.85 7.23 -4.94
CA GLN A 512 40.83 8.24 -5.20
C GLN A 512 40.25 8.80 -3.90
N CYS A 513 40.00 7.96 -2.90
CA CYS A 513 39.52 8.43 -1.59
C CYS A 513 40.53 9.36 -0.90
N ARG A 514 41.84 9.03 -0.96
CA ARG A 514 42.91 9.91 -0.47
C ARG A 514 42.94 11.23 -1.23
N GLN A 515 42.81 11.20 -2.55
CA GLN A 515 42.80 12.40 -3.38
C GLN A 515 41.63 13.32 -3.04
N ILE A 516 40.42 12.77 -2.83
CA ILE A 516 39.25 13.52 -2.38
C ILE A 516 39.50 14.15 -1.01
N ALA A 517 40.07 13.40 -0.05
CA ALA A 517 40.35 13.93 1.29
C ALA A 517 41.37 15.08 1.27
N VAL A 518 42.46 14.93 0.49
CA VAL A 518 43.50 15.95 0.34
C VAL A 518 42.98 17.18 -0.40
N ASP A 519 42.25 16.99 -1.51
CA ASP A 519 41.70 18.09 -2.29
C ASP A 519 40.65 18.88 -1.49
N ARG A 520 39.78 18.19 -0.74
CA ARG A 520 38.84 18.80 0.21
C ARG A 520 39.55 19.67 1.25
N TRP A 521 40.70 19.23 1.75
CA TRP A 521 41.48 20.00 2.73
C TRP A 521 42.17 21.22 2.12
N LEU A 522 42.70 21.09 0.90
CA LEU A 522 43.44 22.16 0.20
C LEU A 522 42.54 23.20 -0.46
N ARG A 523 41.45 22.77 -1.10
CA ARG A 523 40.58 23.62 -1.94
C ARG A 523 39.20 23.88 -1.35
N GLY A 524 38.91 23.33 -0.18
CA GLY A 524 37.63 23.50 0.51
C GLY A 524 36.54 22.54 0.01
N PRO A 525 35.27 22.77 0.44
CA PRO A 525 34.16 21.86 0.20
C PRO A 525 33.75 21.79 -1.28
N TYR A 526 33.14 20.68 -1.66
CA TYR A 526 32.53 20.48 -2.98
C TYR A 526 31.08 20.97 -3.00
N GLY A 527 30.68 21.66 -4.06
CA GLY A 527 29.31 22.13 -4.30
C GLY A 527 28.48 21.18 -5.16
N SER A 528 29.11 20.33 -5.98
CA SER A 528 28.40 19.34 -6.79
C SER A 528 29.25 18.11 -7.13
N LEU A 529 28.57 17.09 -7.67
CA LEU A 529 29.23 15.87 -8.15
C LEU A 529 30.14 16.15 -9.34
N GLU A 530 29.73 17.04 -10.24
CA GLU A 530 30.50 17.43 -11.42
C GLU A 530 31.80 18.13 -11.02
N GLU A 531 31.75 18.98 -9.99
CA GLU A 531 32.93 19.63 -9.43
C GLU A 531 33.88 18.61 -8.79
N LEU A 532 33.36 17.69 -7.98
CA LEU A 532 34.15 16.63 -7.36
C LEU A 532 34.79 15.72 -8.42
N ALA A 533 34.01 15.29 -9.42
CA ALA A 533 34.51 14.45 -10.52
C ALA A 533 35.57 15.16 -11.35
N GLY A 534 35.43 16.48 -11.58
CA GLY A 534 36.41 17.30 -12.28
C GLY A 534 37.72 17.49 -11.50
N ARG A 535 37.63 17.81 -10.20
CA ARG A 535 38.80 18.04 -9.33
C ARG A 535 39.59 16.78 -9.01
N CYS A 536 38.91 15.64 -8.85
CA CYS A 536 39.52 14.36 -8.49
C CYS A 536 39.63 13.37 -9.66
N HIS A 537 39.33 13.81 -10.89
CA HIS A 537 39.39 13.00 -12.12
C HIS A 537 38.66 11.65 -12.00
N LEU A 538 37.42 11.65 -11.49
CA LEU A 538 36.64 10.43 -11.36
C LEU A 538 36.13 9.94 -12.72
N PRO A 539 36.18 8.62 -13.00
CA PRO A 539 35.56 8.06 -14.20
C PRO A 539 34.05 8.34 -14.22
N PRO A 540 33.45 8.56 -15.40
CA PRO A 540 32.02 8.88 -15.51
C PRO A 540 31.11 7.79 -14.94
N ALA A 541 31.47 6.50 -15.12
CA ALA A 541 30.75 5.38 -14.53
C ALA A 541 30.75 5.41 -12.99
N THR A 542 31.86 5.85 -12.38
CA THR A 542 31.97 6.00 -10.92
C THR A 542 31.17 7.21 -10.42
N ALA A 543 31.17 8.32 -11.17
CA ALA A 543 30.33 9.47 -10.84
C ALA A 543 28.84 9.11 -10.87
N GLU A 544 28.38 8.37 -11.89
CA GLU A 544 26.98 7.90 -11.95
C GLU A 544 26.59 7.02 -10.76
N LEU A 545 27.45 6.10 -10.33
CA LEU A 545 27.21 5.27 -9.14
C LEU A 545 27.06 6.10 -7.85
N LEU A 546 27.81 7.20 -7.75
CA LEU A 546 27.83 8.06 -6.56
C LEU A 546 26.70 9.10 -6.53
N ARG A 547 26.06 9.40 -7.68
CA ARG A 547 25.00 10.41 -7.81
C ARG A 547 23.85 10.21 -6.83
N ASP A 548 23.41 8.97 -6.66
CA ASP A 548 22.28 8.65 -5.80
C ASP A 548 22.65 8.62 -4.31
N VAL A 549 23.94 8.60 -3.96
CA VAL A 549 24.46 8.37 -2.60
C VAL A 549 25.06 9.64 -1.98
N LEU A 550 25.68 10.51 -2.78
CA LEU A 550 26.38 11.68 -2.25
C LEU A 550 25.44 12.87 -2.00
N LEU A 551 25.80 13.65 -0.97
CA LEU A 551 25.28 14.97 -0.66
C LEU A 551 26.44 15.98 -0.66
N PHE A 552 26.14 17.19 -1.13
CA PHE A 552 27.08 18.31 -1.23
C PHE A 552 26.56 19.47 -0.38
N LEU A 553 26.67 19.32 0.95
CA LEU A 553 26.17 20.32 1.88
C LEU A 553 27.28 21.30 2.25
N PRO A 554 26.97 22.60 2.43
CA PRO A 554 27.97 23.57 2.89
C PRO A 554 28.51 23.15 4.27
N PRO A 555 29.76 23.48 4.63
CA PRO A 555 30.29 23.17 5.96
C PRO A 555 29.39 23.81 7.04
N ALA A 556 29.06 23.05 8.09
CA ALA A 556 28.26 23.58 9.19
C ALA A 556 28.97 24.80 9.80
N PRO A 557 28.25 25.89 10.14
CA PRO A 557 28.87 27.02 10.82
C PRO A 557 29.50 26.51 12.11
N GLN A 558 30.82 26.66 12.24
CA GLN A 558 31.52 26.31 13.47
C GLN A 558 30.90 27.14 14.60
N ALA A 559 30.35 26.48 15.61
CA ALA A 559 30.00 27.13 16.85
C ALA A 559 31.26 27.89 17.32
N ALA A 560 31.14 29.21 17.47
CA ALA A 560 32.22 30.04 17.97
C ALA A 560 32.77 29.37 19.24
N ARG A 561 34.04 28.97 19.19
CA ARG A 561 34.71 28.46 20.39
C ARG A 561 34.57 29.55 21.46
N PRO A 562 34.07 29.24 22.67
CA PRO A 562 34.15 30.21 23.75
C PRO A 562 35.64 30.54 23.94
N SER A 563 35.95 31.82 23.75
CA SER A 563 37.27 32.44 23.91
C SER A 563 37.76 32.34 25.35
#